data_AF-A0A1J9P4Z7-F1
#
_entry.id   AF-A0A1J9P4Z7-F1
#
_cell.length_a   1.000
_cell.length_b   1.000
_cell.length_c   1.000
_cell.angle_alpha   90.00
_cell.angle_beta   90.00
_cell.angle_gamma   90.00
#
_symmetry.space_group_name_H-M   'P 1'
#
loop_
_entity.id
_entity.type
_entity.pdbx_description
1 polymer ?
#
loop_
_entity_poly.entity_id
_entity_poly.type
_entity_poly.pdbx_seq_one_letter_code
_entity_poly.pdbx_strand_id
1 'polypeptide(L)'
;MATTTPTPPPHTTMATTQPTDPHLADPLLSLRRALSSSSSSSSSSSNQPVLLTSPSPTDTTTDLTTATHLFLPPTSQCIPLSTPTRFISAAAGNIPIDLRSIYFAWLKRDVAIPEYIASAQGVNEGIEERRSKEKAGEKEGEKEGEKEGEKEGEGEGAGEVGKVLNLVFVERLDLITWLEG
;
A
#
# COMPACT_ATOMS: atom_id res chain seq x y z
N MET A 1 -39.58 -54.98 15.78
CA MET A 1 -38.62 -54.05 16.42
C MET A 1 -38.03 -53.22 15.30
N ALA A 2 -38.54 -52.00 15.08
CA ALA A 2 -38.12 -51.12 14.00
C ALA A 2 -37.50 -49.86 14.63
N THR A 3 -36.18 -49.73 14.51
CA THR A 3 -35.43 -48.56 14.99
C THR A 3 -35.36 -47.57 13.83
N THR A 4 -36.07 -46.45 13.95
CA THR A 4 -35.97 -45.32 13.02
C THR A 4 -34.85 -44.38 13.48
N THR A 5 -33.90 -44.13 12.60
CA THR A 5 -32.78 -43.19 12.79
C THR A 5 -33.22 -41.80 12.33
N PRO A 6 -33.06 -40.73 13.13
CA PRO A 6 -33.35 -39.37 12.67
C PRO A 6 -32.17 -38.76 11.92
N THR A 7 -32.48 -38.22 10.73
CA THR A 7 -31.64 -37.38 9.87
C THR A 7 -31.29 -36.04 10.54
N PRO A 8 -30.03 -35.56 10.51
CA PRO A 8 -29.70 -34.19 10.93
C PRO A 8 -29.98 -33.16 9.81
N PRO A 9 -30.34 -31.90 10.17
CA PRO A 9 -30.64 -30.83 9.21
C PRO A 9 -29.36 -30.25 8.56
N PRO A 10 -29.48 -29.53 7.42
CA PRO A 10 -28.36 -28.82 6.81
C PRO A 10 -27.91 -27.69 7.73
N HIS A 11 -26.61 -27.64 8.01
CA HIS A 11 -25.98 -26.55 8.74
C HIS A 11 -26.18 -25.24 7.98
N THR A 12 -26.85 -24.29 8.62
CA THR A 12 -26.78 -22.87 8.26
C THR A 12 -25.32 -22.43 8.30
N THR A 13 -24.82 -21.95 7.16
CA THR A 13 -23.57 -21.19 7.05
C THR A 13 -23.55 -20.08 8.10
N MET A 14 -22.85 -20.31 9.21
CA MET A 14 -22.45 -19.21 10.08
C MET A 14 -21.31 -18.49 9.35
N ALA A 15 -21.59 -17.27 8.90
CA ALA A 15 -20.56 -16.32 8.54
C ALA A 15 -19.59 -16.25 9.74
N THR A 16 -18.39 -16.77 9.55
CA THR A 16 -17.27 -16.57 10.47
C THR A 16 -16.98 -15.08 10.47
N THR A 17 -17.52 -14.36 11.44
CA THR A 17 -17.01 -13.05 11.85
C THR A 17 -15.68 -13.34 12.52
N GLN A 18 -14.62 -13.48 11.71
CA GLN A 18 -13.25 -13.49 12.23
C GLN A 18 -13.08 -12.17 13.00
N PRO A 19 -12.56 -12.19 14.24
CA PRO A 19 -12.03 -10.98 14.83
C PRO A 19 -10.85 -10.58 13.95
N THR A 20 -11.03 -9.62 13.05
CA THR A 20 -9.93 -9.03 12.31
C THR A 20 -8.98 -8.46 13.35
N ASP A 21 -7.83 -9.11 13.53
CA ASP A 21 -6.81 -8.67 14.48
C ASP A 21 -6.54 -7.19 14.19
N PRO A 22 -6.72 -6.28 15.17
CA PRO A 22 -6.64 -4.84 14.93
C PRO A 22 -5.26 -4.43 14.41
N HIS A 23 -4.21 -5.23 14.71
CA HIS A 23 -2.88 -5.03 14.14
C HIS A 23 -2.74 -5.55 12.71
N LEU A 24 -3.56 -6.52 12.26
CA LEU A 24 -3.70 -6.86 10.82
C LEU A 24 -4.57 -5.84 10.08
N ALA A 25 -5.57 -5.25 10.74
CA ALA A 25 -6.43 -4.25 10.12
C ALA A 25 -5.71 -2.92 9.87
N ASP A 26 -4.78 -2.55 10.75
CA ASP A 26 -4.07 -1.27 10.67
C ASP A 26 -2.78 -1.38 9.83
N PRO A 27 -2.70 -0.69 8.67
CA PRO A 27 -1.55 -0.76 7.77
C PRO A 27 -0.26 -0.24 8.41
N LEU A 28 -0.36 0.75 9.30
CA LEU A 28 0.80 1.34 9.99
C LEU A 28 1.35 0.44 11.07
N LEU A 29 0.48 -0.20 11.86
CA LEU A 29 0.91 -1.14 12.89
C LEU A 29 1.55 -2.39 12.27
N SER A 30 1.01 -2.86 11.13
CA SER A 30 1.62 -3.96 10.37
C SER A 30 2.97 -3.57 9.80
N LEU A 31 3.09 -2.37 9.22
CA LEU A 31 4.37 -1.85 8.72
C LEU A 31 5.41 -1.74 9.85
N ARG A 32 5.05 -1.10 10.98
CA ARG A 32 5.94 -0.97 12.15
C ARG A 32 6.49 -2.33 12.58
N ARG A 33 5.62 -3.34 12.71
CA ARG A 33 6.04 -4.69 13.10
C ARG A 33 7.07 -5.27 12.12
N ALA A 34 6.85 -5.10 10.82
CA ALA A 34 7.81 -5.55 9.82
C ALA A 34 9.15 -4.79 9.88
N LEU A 35 9.10 -3.48 10.10
CA LEU A 35 10.28 -2.63 10.18
C LEU A 35 11.10 -2.85 11.46
N SER A 36 10.44 -2.97 12.63
CA SER A 36 11.11 -3.29 13.90
C SER A 36 11.81 -4.66 13.85
N SER A 37 11.21 -5.65 13.16
CA SER A 37 11.86 -6.94 12.90
C SER A 37 13.07 -6.82 11.97
N SER A 38 13.07 -5.87 11.02
CA SER A 38 14.20 -5.61 10.13
C SER A 38 15.38 -4.90 10.81
N SER A 39 15.12 -4.05 11.81
CA SER A 39 16.20 -3.31 12.52
C SER A 39 16.98 -4.17 13.53
N SER A 40 16.41 -5.30 13.99
CA SER A 40 16.95 -6.06 15.12
C SER A 40 17.95 -7.18 14.75
N SER A 41 18.28 -7.42 13.47
CA SER A 41 19.25 -8.48 13.13
C SER A 41 19.94 -8.28 11.77
N SER A 42 21.28 -8.18 11.80
CA SER A 42 22.19 -8.19 10.64
C SER A 42 22.22 -9.52 9.85
N SER A 43 21.18 -10.34 9.91
CA SER A 43 21.10 -11.60 9.19
C SER A 43 19.65 -12.02 9.05
N SER A 44 19.06 -11.65 7.92
CA SER A 44 18.05 -12.38 7.14
C SER A 44 17.09 -11.40 6.49
N SER A 45 17.23 -11.18 5.17
CA SER A 45 16.31 -10.40 4.32
C SER A 45 14.86 -10.88 4.39
N SER A 46 14.58 -12.00 5.03
CA SER A 46 13.27 -12.65 5.07
C SER A 46 12.17 -11.84 5.76
N ASN A 47 12.49 -10.80 6.54
CA ASN A 47 11.49 -10.03 7.31
C ASN A 47 11.32 -8.58 6.83
N GLN A 48 11.99 -8.16 5.77
CA GLN A 48 11.88 -6.80 5.26
C GLN A 48 10.60 -6.64 4.42
N PRO A 49 9.89 -5.49 4.48
CA PRO A 49 8.84 -5.18 3.52
C PRO A 49 9.35 -5.25 2.08
N VAL A 50 8.57 -5.89 1.20
CA VAL A 50 8.88 -6.07 -0.22
C VAL A 50 7.88 -5.28 -1.05
N LEU A 51 8.38 -4.47 -2.00
CA LEU A 51 7.52 -3.77 -2.94
C LEU A 51 7.08 -4.72 -4.05
N LEU A 52 5.82 -4.63 -4.43
CA LEU A 52 5.20 -5.43 -5.49
C LEU A 52 4.59 -4.52 -6.55
N THR A 53 4.65 -4.92 -7.82
CA THR A 53 3.96 -4.23 -8.93
C THR A 53 2.54 -4.74 -9.15
N SER A 54 2.17 -5.86 -8.52
CA SER A 54 0.87 -6.52 -8.63
C SER A 54 0.42 -7.03 -7.23
N PRO A 55 -0.88 -7.28 -6.97
CA PRO A 55 -1.31 -8.00 -5.77
C PRO A 55 -0.71 -9.42 -5.63
N SER A 56 -0.10 -9.95 -6.69
CA SER A 56 0.60 -11.23 -6.71
C SER A 56 1.98 -11.15 -6.05
N PRO A 57 2.33 -12.04 -5.10
CA PRO A 57 3.61 -11.99 -4.36
C PRO A 57 4.86 -12.33 -5.20
N THR A 58 4.69 -12.66 -6.47
CA THR A 58 5.77 -12.99 -7.42
C THR A 58 6.38 -11.77 -8.08
N ASP A 59 5.59 -10.71 -8.27
CA ASP A 59 5.99 -9.52 -9.03
C ASP A 59 6.66 -8.49 -8.12
N THR A 60 7.85 -8.83 -7.64
CA THR A 60 8.64 -7.94 -6.76
C THR A 60 9.35 -6.84 -7.55
N THR A 61 9.46 -5.67 -6.95
CA THR A 61 10.21 -4.52 -7.48
C THR A 61 11.01 -3.85 -6.37
N THR A 62 12.02 -3.07 -6.74
CA THR A 62 12.73 -2.17 -5.81
C THR A 62 12.33 -0.71 -6.04
N ASP A 63 11.61 -0.43 -7.12
CA ASP A 63 11.29 0.91 -7.55
C ASP A 63 9.89 1.29 -7.08
N LEU A 64 9.84 2.27 -6.17
CA LEU A 64 8.60 2.89 -5.73
C LEU A 64 7.76 3.36 -6.91
N THR A 65 8.33 3.92 -7.98
CA THR A 65 7.57 4.45 -9.13
C THR A 65 6.70 3.39 -9.82
N THR A 66 7.08 2.11 -9.71
CA THR A 66 6.34 0.96 -10.27
C THR A 66 5.54 0.18 -9.24
N ALA A 67 5.89 0.35 -7.97
CA ALA A 67 5.27 -0.40 -6.89
C ALA A 67 3.83 0.05 -6.64
N THR A 68 2.93 -0.93 -6.58
CA THR A 68 1.51 -0.76 -6.29
C THR A 68 1.15 -1.31 -4.91
N HIS A 69 1.83 -2.38 -4.47
CA HIS A 69 1.56 -3.05 -3.20
C HIS A 69 2.83 -3.20 -2.37
N LEU A 70 2.64 -3.37 -1.06
CA LEU A 70 3.67 -3.67 -0.09
C LEU A 70 3.35 -5.01 0.56
N PHE A 71 4.26 -5.97 0.39
CA PHE A 71 4.19 -7.25 1.07
C PHE A 71 4.97 -7.22 2.38
N LEU A 72 4.33 -7.66 3.46
CA LEU A 72 4.87 -7.69 4.81
C LEU A 72 5.03 -9.15 5.25
N PRO A 73 6.23 -9.75 5.13
CA PRO A 73 6.44 -11.17 5.46
C PRO A 73 6.02 -11.55 6.90
N PRO A 74 6.28 -10.73 7.95
CA PRO A 74 5.90 -11.08 9.32
C PRO A 74 4.39 -11.21 9.54
N THR A 75 3.58 -10.60 8.68
CA THR A 75 2.12 -10.63 8.75
C THR A 75 1.49 -11.37 7.56
N SER A 76 2.31 -11.77 6.58
CA SER A 76 1.90 -12.30 5.27
C SER A 76 0.82 -11.45 4.60
N GLN A 77 0.87 -10.12 4.80
CA GLN A 77 -0.10 -9.19 4.23
C GLN A 77 0.43 -8.52 2.97
N CYS A 78 -0.46 -8.35 2.00
CA CYS A 78 -0.25 -7.54 0.81
C CYS A 78 -1.16 -6.32 0.93
N ILE A 79 -0.59 -5.14 1.12
CA ILE A 79 -1.34 -3.90 1.35
C ILE A 79 -1.07 -2.94 0.19
N PRO A 80 -2.09 -2.33 -0.42
CA PRO A 80 -1.89 -1.30 -1.43
C PRO A 80 -1.08 -0.12 -0.87
N LEU A 81 -0.12 0.38 -1.64
CA LEU A 81 0.68 1.54 -1.23
C LEU A 81 -0.14 2.84 -1.20
N SER A 82 -1.25 2.88 -1.95
CA SER A 82 -2.24 3.97 -1.92
C SER A 82 -3.15 3.92 -0.69
N THR A 83 -3.00 2.94 0.20
CA THR A 83 -3.86 2.84 1.39
C THR A 83 -3.57 4.02 2.34
N PRO A 84 -4.58 4.86 2.65
CA PRO A 84 -4.42 5.96 3.58
C PRO A 84 -4.20 5.41 4.99
N THR A 85 -3.36 6.09 5.76
CA THR A 85 -3.04 5.67 7.12
C THR A 85 -3.57 6.64 8.17
N ARG A 86 -3.49 6.23 9.44
CA ARG A 86 -3.86 7.07 10.58
C ARG A 86 -2.85 8.17 10.89
N PHE A 87 -1.68 8.17 10.25
CA PHE A 87 -0.71 9.25 10.40
C PHE A 87 -1.18 10.44 9.58
N ILE A 88 -1.54 11.51 10.27
CA ILE A 88 -2.12 12.71 9.67
C ILE A 88 -1.02 13.78 9.58
N SER A 89 -0.79 14.34 8.40
CA SER A 89 0.09 15.51 8.27
C SER A 89 -0.71 16.79 8.49
N ALA A 90 -0.36 17.52 9.54
CA ALA A 90 -0.87 18.85 9.79
C ALA A 90 -0.33 19.85 8.76
N ALA A 91 0.92 19.67 8.34
CA ALA A 91 1.56 20.55 7.37
C ALA A 91 0.96 20.45 5.96
N ALA A 92 0.46 19.28 5.57
CA ALA A 92 -0.19 19.04 4.28
C ALA A 92 -1.71 19.33 4.28
N GLY A 93 -2.23 19.96 5.35
CA GLY A 93 -3.64 20.33 5.44
C GLY A 93 -4.52 19.31 6.18
N ASN A 94 -3.98 18.60 7.17
CA ASN A 94 -4.70 17.62 7.99
C ASN A 94 -5.24 16.44 7.15
N ILE A 95 -4.39 15.92 6.27
CA ILE A 95 -4.70 14.79 5.40
C ILE A 95 -4.01 13.51 5.89
N PRO A 96 -4.66 12.34 5.73
CA PRO A 96 -4.01 11.07 6.00
C PRO A 96 -2.87 10.85 5.01
N ILE A 97 -1.73 10.42 5.52
CA ILE A 97 -0.57 10.08 4.72
C ILE A 97 -0.68 8.63 4.28
N ASP A 98 -0.51 8.38 2.98
CA ASP A 98 -0.58 7.03 2.44
C ASP A 98 0.65 6.20 2.79
N LEU A 99 0.48 4.88 2.80
CA LEU A 99 1.52 3.90 3.07
C LEU A 99 2.77 4.11 2.21
N ARG A 100 2.59 4.51 0.95
CA ARG A 100 3.67 4.87 0.02
C ARG A 100 4.59 5.95 0.57
N SER A 101 3.99 7.04 1.03
CA SER A 101 4.70 8.21 1.54
C SER A 101 5.43 7.88 2.84
N ILE A 102 4.80 7.06 3.68
CA ILE A 102 5.40 6.57 4.93
C ILE A 102 6.59 5.67 4.65
N TYR A 103 6.44 4.71 3.74
CA TYR A 103 7.53 3.82 3.37
C TYR A 103 8.68 4.57 2.68
N PHE A 104 8.38 5.54 1.82
CA PHE A 104 9.37 6.42 1.23
C PHE A 104 10.14 7.22 2.28
N ALA A 105 9.44 7.80 3.27
CA ALA A 105 10.07 8.52 4.38
C ALA A 105 11.00 7.62 5.19
N TRP A 106 10.62 6.37 5.40
CA TRP A 106 11.48 5.36 6.03
C TRP A 106 12.73 5.04 5.22
N LEU A 107 12.59 4.77 3.91
CA LEU A 107 13.73 4.49 3.03
C LEU A 107 14.73 5.66 2.97
N LYS A 108 14.23 6.89 3.12
CA LYS A 108 15.00 8.12 3.06
C LYS A 108 15.14 8.78 4.44
N ARG A 109 15.08 8.01 5.52
CA ARG A 109 15.17 8.53 6.90
C ARG A 109 16.57 9.01 7.27
N ASP A 110 17.60 8.46 6.65
CA ASP A 110 19.01 8.76 6.94
C ASP A 110 19.59 9.85 6.03
N VAL A 111 18.85 10.32 5.02
CA VAL A 111 19.32 11.38 4.12
C VAL A 111 18.97 12.77 4.63
N ALA A 112 19.77 13.76 4.25
CA ALA A 112 19.51 15.16 4.57
C ALA A 112 18.17 15.64 3.97
N ILE A 113 17.56 16.65 4.59
CA ILE A 113 16.31 17.26 4.12
C ILE A 113 16.33 17.63 2.62
N PRO A 114 17.35 18.32 2.07
CA PRO A 114 17.36 18.65 0.64
C PRO A 114 17.35 17.40 -0.25
N GLU A 115 18.11 16.36 0.10
CA GLU A 115 18.16 15.10 -0.65
C GLU A 115 16.83 14.32 -0.58
N TYR A 116 16.15 14.38 0.57
CA TYR A 116 14.81 13.81 0.74
C TYR A 116 13.79 14.48 -0.18
N ILE A 117 13.76 15.82 -0.20
CA ILE A 117 12.85 16.59 -1.06
C ILE A 117 13.12 16.30 -2.54
N ALA A 118 14.40 16.29 -2.94
CA ALA A 118 14.79 15.95 -4.32
C ALA A 118 14.39 14.50 -4.68
N SER A 119 14.61 13.54 -3.78
CA SER A 119 14.19 12.15 -3.98
C SER A 119 12.67 12.02 -4.15
N ALA A 120 11.89 12.78 -3.38
CA ALA A 120 10.42 12.73 -3.44
C ALA A 120 9.90 13.29 -4.78
N GLN A 121 10.50 14.39 -5.24
CA GLN A 121 10.21 14.97 -6.55
C GLN A 121 10.55 14.00 -7.67
N GLY A 122 11.72 13.34 -7.62
CA GLY A 122 12.12 12.34 -8.61
C GLY A 122 11.17 11.14 -8.66
N VAL A 123 10.73 10.64 -7.50
CA VAL A 123 9.72 9.55 -7.45
C VAL A 123 8.40 10.03 -8.05
N ASN A 124 7.94 11.24 -7.75
CA ASN A 124 6.69 11.77 -8.31
C ASN A 124 6.78 12.00 -9.82
N GLU A 125 7.88 12.54 -10.32
CA GLU A 125 8.10 12.74 -11.75
C GLU A 125 8.10 11.41 -12.50
N GLY A 126 8.77 10.38 -11.95
CA GLY A 126 8.79 9.04 -12.55
C GLY A 126 7.40 8.39 -12.63
N ILE A 127 6.55 8.58 -11.62
CA ILE A 127 5.15 8.11 -11.65
C ILE A 127 4.37 8.83 -12.76
N GLU A 128 4.47 10.16 -12.84
CA GLU A 128 3.72 10.96 -13.82
C GLU A 128 4.18 10.66 -15.25
N GLU A 129 5.49 10.50 -15.48
CA GLU A 129 6.03 10.16 -16.79
C GLU A 129 5.52 8.79 -17.24
N ARG A 130 5.47 7.80 -16.33
CA ARG A 130 4.97 6.46 -16.62
C ARG A 130 3.48 6.48 -16.94
N ARG A 131 2.69 7.21 -16.14
CA ARG A 131 1.26 7.43 -16.38
C ARG A 131 0.99 8.10 -17.73
N SER A 132 1.86 9.01 -18.15
CA SER A 132 1.78 9.66 -19.46
C SER A 132 2.09 8.69 -20.62
N LYS A 133 3.11 7.83 -20.47
CA LYS A 133 3.48 6.81 -21.47
C LYS A 133 2.41 5.73 -21.63
N GLU A 134 1.80 5.27 -20.54
CA GLU A 134 0.73 4.27 -20.56
C GLU A 134 -0.52 4.80 -21.30
N LYS A 135 -0.94 6.04 -21.00
CA LYS A 135 -2.05 6.69 -21.72
C LYS A 135 -1.74 7.00 -23.19
N ALA A 136 -0.47 7.11 -23.57
CA ALA A 136 -0.08 7.35 -24.96
C ALA A 136 -0.07 6.04 -25.78
N GLY A 137 0.30 4.91 -25.18
CA GLY A 137 0.31 3.60 -25.85
C GLY A 137 -1.08 3.02 -26.14
N GLU A 138 -2.10 3.42 -25.38
CA GLU A 138 -3.48 2.95 -25.58
C GLU A 138 -4.24 3.68 -26.71
N LYS A 139 -3.69 4.80 -27.21
CA LYS A 139 -4.35 5.62 -28.26
C LYS A 139 -4.18 5.13 -29.70
N GLU A 140 -3.41 4.08 -29.98
CA GLU A 140 -3.27 3.53 -31.35
C GLU A 140 -4.27 2.41 -31.69
N GLY A 141 -5.13 1.99 -30.74
CA GLY A 141 -6.05 0.86 -30.93
C GLY A 141 -7.50 1.18 -31.29
N GLU A 142 -7.97 2.43 -31.17
CA GLU A 142 -9.41 2.72 -31.27
C GLU A 142 -9.70 3.81 -32.31
N LYS A 143 -9.90 3.37 -33.55
CA LYS A 143 -10.59 4.13 -34.58
C LYS A 143 -11.92 3.44 -34.89
N GLU A 144 -12.97 4.25 -34.86
CA GLU A 144 -14.38 4.00 -35.23
C GLU A 144 -15.29 3.42 -34.14
N GLY A 145 -16.07 4.32 -33.53
CA GLY A 145 -17.15 3.95 -32.61
C GLY A 145 -17.75 5.18 -31.93
N GLU A 146 -18.40 6.04 -32.70
CA GLU A 146 -19.22 7.15 -32.19
C GLU A 146 -20.27 6.64 -31.20
N LYS A 147 -20.18 7.03 -29.92
CA LYS A 147 -21.34 7.05 -29.03
C LYS A 147 -21.17 8.00 -27.86
N GLU A 148 -22.01 9.03 -27.87
CA GLU A 148 -22.37 9.85 -26.72
C GLU A 148 -23.01 8.96 -25.63
N GLY A 149 -22.60 9.13 -24.38
CA GLY A 149 -23.17 8.38 -23.25
C GLY A 149 -22.51 8.71 -21.93
N GLU A 150 -23.27 9.41 -21.09
CA GLU A 150 -23.22 9.52 -19.63
C GLU A 150 -21.87 9.34 -18.89
N LYS A 151 -21.45 10.45 -18.31
CA LYS A 151 -20.39 10.56 -17.32
C LYS A 151 -20.96 10.21 -15.94
N GLU A 152 -21.01 8.93 -15.60
CA GLU A 152 -21.06 8.46 -14.23
C GLU A 152 -20.02 7.35 -14.07
N GLY A 153 -19.03 7.62 -13.23
CA GLY A 153 -17.89 6.75 -13.02
C GLY A 153 -17.17 7.21 -11.76
N GLU A 154 -17.79 6.93 -10.61
CA GLU A 154 -17.04 6.74 -9.37
C GLU A 154 -16.12 5.55 -9.59
N GLY A 155 -14.93 5.82 -10.10
CA GLY A 155 -13.87 4.84 -10.21
C GLY A 155 -13.41 4.46 -8.82
N GLU A 156 -13.86 3.31 -8.34
CA GLU A 156 -13.16 2.54 -7.32
C GLU A 156 -11.71 2.37 -7.80
N GLY A 157 -10.80 3.13 -7.18
CA GLY A 157 -9.40 3.25 -7.56
C GLY A 157 -8.65 1.94 -7.31
N ALA A 158 -8.76 1.01 -8.24
CA ALA A 158 -7.86 -0.13 -8.34
C ALA A 158 -6.46 0.37 -8.75
N GLY A 159 -5.64 0.69 -7.75
CA GLY A 159 -4.18 0.74 -7.89
C GLY A 159 -3.58 1.94 -8.62
N GLU A 160 -4.15 3.15 -8.51
CA GLU A 160 -3.41 4.35 -8.96
C GLU A 160 -2.14 4.49 -8.09
N VAL A 161 -0.97 4.51 -8.74
CA VAL A 161 0.30 4.75 -8.06
C VAL A 161 0.29 6.21 -7.60
N GLY A 162 -0.12 6.45 -6.36
CA GLY A 162 -0.24 7.79 -5.79
C GLY A 162 1.11 8.51 -5.66
N LYS A 163 1.10 9.84 -5.71
CA LYS A 163 2.29 10.67 -5.43
C LYS A 163 2.75 10.49 -3.99
N VAL A 164 4.06 10.57 -3.74
CA VAL A 164 4.60 10.66 -2.37
C VAL A 164 4.45 12.08 -1.84
N LEU A 165 4.04 12.18 -0.58
CA LEU A 165 3.92 13.41 0.17
C LEU A 165 5.22 13.72 0.91
N ASN A 166 5.65 14.98 0.82
CA ASN A 166 6.80 15.49 1.56
C ASN A 166 6.39 15.79 3.00
N LEU A 167 6.94 15.03 3.94
CA LEU A 167 6.74 15.30 5.36
C LEU A 167 7.68 16.42 5.81
N VAL A 168 7.18 17.34 6.64
CA VAL A 168 8.05 18.32 7.29
C VAL A 168 8.96 17.61 8.29
N PHE A 169 10.10 18.24 8.61
CA PHE A 169 11.13 17.61 9.45
C PHE A 169 10.59 17.02 10.76
N VAL A 170 9.71 17.76 11.46
CA VAL A 170 9.12 17.32 12.73
C VAL A 170 8.24 16.08 12.54
N GLU A 171 7.34 16.09 11.55
CA GLU A 171 6.46 14.96 11.24
C GLU A 171 7.27 13.73 10.81
N ARG A 172 8.29 13.93 9.97
CA ARG A 172 9.19 12.87 9.58
C ARG A 172 9.90 12.26 10.79
N LEU A 173 10.47 13.09 11.68
CA LEU A 173 11.17 12.59 12.85
C LEU A 173 10.25 11.80 13.79
N ASP A 174 9.04 12.31 14.04
CA ASP A 174 8.02 11.64 14.85
C ASP A 174 7.63 10.28 14.23
N LEU A 175 7.35 10.25 12.93
CA LEU A 175 7.03 9.03 12.19
C LEU A 175 8.15 7.99 12.28
N ILE A 176 9.40 8.39 12.03
CA ILE A 176 10.54 7.47 12.07
C ILE A 176 10.71 6.91 13.48
N THR A 177 10.68 7.78 14.50
CA THR A 177 10.78 7.37 15.91
C THR A 177 9.68 6.37 16.27
N TRP A 178 8.44 6.63 15.85
CA TRP A 178 7.32 5.72 16.09
C TRP A 178 7.47 4.38 15.37
N LEU A 179 7.99 4.37 14.13
CA LEU A 179 8.22 3.14 13.36
C LEU A 179 9.37 2.30 13.91
N GLU A 180 10.37 2.90 14.57
CA GLU A 180 11.52 2.17 15.11
C GLU A 180 11.16 1.31 16.32
N GLY A 181 10.26 1.77 17.20
CA GLY A 181 9.90 1.01 18.39
C GLY A 181 10.04 1.81 19.66
#